data_AF-A0A517VR78-F1
#
_entry.id   AF-A0A517VR78-F1
#
_cell.length_a   1.000
_cell.length_b   1.000
_cell.length_c   1.000
_cell.angle_alpha   90.00
_cell.angle_beta   90.00
_cell.angle_gamma   90.00
#
_symmetry.space_group_name_H-M   'P 1'
#
loop_
_entity.id
_entity.type
_entity.pdbx_description
1 polymer ?
#
loop_
_entity_poly.entity_id
_entity_poly.type
_entity_poly.pdbx_seq_one_letter_code
_entity_poly.pdbx_strand_id
1 'polypeptide(L)'
;MEVTTIEEKHLIARQKYAEYMKAVKERHCIEYEALKNAYRELSKGNQVIDIVATMQNAGVDHLERPKLAIVRADAKLCWFRWTTTKREAGFKKPIFSSNSDWHPAKSRCVVLPRNTFPTDNDQQWRREVLRAVVPSIPPSLRPGAKLSNYHILWEAEWETIPVDPMLLKHLGKNLYVVLAAWDLTPLEQAVLRDSQ
;
A
#
# COMPACT_ATOMS: atom_id res chain seq x y z
N MET A 1 -4.95 0.81 -13.45
CA MET A 1 -3.81 0.39 -12.59
C MET A 1 -3.39 -1.07 -12.75
N GLU A 2 -2.15 -1.33 -13.18
CA GLU A 2 -1.53 -2.67 -13.15
C GLU A 2 -0.87 -2.95 -11.79
N VAL A 3 -1.14 -4.11 -11.20
CA VAL A 3 -0.56 -4.53 -9.90
C VAL A 3 0.15 -5.87 -10.01
N THR A 4 1.22 -6.06 -9.24
CA THR A 4 1.99 -7.30 -9.26
C THR A 4 1.31 -8.35 -8.39
N THR A 5 0.61 -9.26 -9.04
CA THR A 5 -0.19 -10.31 -8.40
C THR A 5 0.65 -11.54 -8.13
N ILE A 6 0.38 -12.17 -6.99
CA ILE A 6 0.91 -13.48 -6.65
C ILE A 6 -0.22 -14.47 -6.89
N GLU A 7 0.01 -15.42 -7.78
CA GLU A 7 -0.96 -16.47 -8.11
C GLU A 7 -0.48 -17.82 -7.60
N GLU A 8 -1.40 -18.61 -7.07
CA GLU A 8 -1.15 -19.99 -6.65
C GLU A 8 -2.45 -20.78 -6.82
N LYS A 9 -2.34 -22.05 -7.22
CA LYS A 9 -3.56 -22.88 -7.38
C LYS A 9 -4.23 -23.07 -6.02
N HIS A 10 -5.55 -22.94 -5.97
CA HIS A 10 -6.34 -23.03 -4.73
C HIS A 10 -6.00 -24.25 -3.85
N LEU A 11 -5.83 -25.44 -4.45
CA LEU A 11 -5.47 -26.66 -3.72
C LEU A 11 -4.07 -26.59 -3.10
N ILE A 12 -3.10 -26.07 -3.84
CA ILE A 12 -1.72 -25.88 -3.38
C ILE A 12 -1.69 -24.84 -2.26
N ALA A 13 -2.40 -23.71 -2.44
CA ALA A 13 -2.51 -22.66 -1.43
C ALA A 13 -3.11 -23.19 -0.13
N ARG A 14 -4.13 -24.05 -0.19
CA ARG A 14 -4.72 -24.68 1.01
C ARG A 14 -3.76 -25.63 1.72
N GLN A 15 -3.00 -26.42 0.98
CA GLN A 15 -1.97 -27.30 1.55
C GLN A 15 -0.86 -26.48 2.23
N LYS A 16 -0.35 -25.46 1.55
CA LYS A 16 0.66 -24.55 2.10
C LYS A 16 0.15 -23.79 3.31
N TYR A 17 -1.12 -23.36 3.31
CA TYR A 17 -1.73 -22.75 4.48
C TYR A 17 -1.67 -23.66 5.72
N ALA A 18 -1.97 -24.95 5.57
CA ALA A 18 -1.89 -25.92 6.67
C ALA A 18 -0.44 -26.13 7.14
N GLU A 19 0.51 -26.21 6.22
CA GLU A 19 1.96 -26.29 6.51
C GLU A 19 2.43 -25.09 7.33
N TYR A 20 2.17 -23.86 6.87
CA TYR A 20 2.57 -22.64 7.58
C TYR A 20 1.79 -22.43 8.88
N MET A 21 0.54 -22.89 8.97
CA MET A 21 -0.20 -22.86 10.22
C MET A 21 0.48 -23.73 11.29
N LYS A 22 0.97 -24.92 10.92
CA LYS A 22 1.74 -25.80 11.81
C LYS A 22 3.08 -25.15 12.17
N ALA A 23 3.80 -24.63 11.19
CA ALA A 23 5.09 -23.96 11.41
C ALA A 23 4.99 -22.76 12.37
N VAL A 24 3.94 -21.93 12.26
CA VAL A 24 3.70 -20.80 13.19
C VAL A 24 3.43 -21.28 14.62
N LYS A 25 2.74 -22.41 14.81
CA LYS A 25 2.50 -23.00 16.13
C LYS A 25 3.79 -23.52 16.77
N GLU A 26 4.65 -24.15 15.97
CA GLU A 26 5.93 -24.68 16.42
C GLU A 26 6.95 -23.58 16.70
N ARG A 27 7.03 -22.59 15.80
CA ARG A 27 7.92 -21.44 15.92
C ARG A 27 7.28 -20.19 15.32
N HIS A 28 6.92 -19.26 16.20
CA HIS A 28 6.36 -17.99 15.76
C HIS A 28 7.46 -17.08 15.19
N CYS A 29 7.41 -16.80 13.89
CA CYS A 29 8.16 -15.71 13.26
C CYS A 29 7.25 -14.91 12.30
N ILE A 30 7.64 -13.66 12.07
CA ILE A 30 6.84 -12.70 11.28
C ILE A 30 6.71 -13.17 9.83
N GLU A 31 7.75 -13.81 9.30
CA GLU A 31 7.79 -14.38 7.95
C GLU A 31 6.75 -15.48 7.79
N TYR A 32 6.70 -16.44 8.72
CA TYR A 32 5.72 -17.52 8.67
C TYR A 32 4.30 -17.02 8.89
N GLU A 33 4.10 -16.01 9.74
CA GLU A 33 2.79 -15.41 9.91
C GLU A 33 2.30 -14.72 8.62
N ALA A 34 3.18 -13.96 7.95
CA ALA A 34 2.85 -13.33 6.67
C ALA A 34 2.50 -14.37 5.59
N LEU A 35 3.31 -15.44 5.47
CA LEU A 35 3.06 -16.53 4.51
C LEU A 35 1.77 -17.29 4.82
N LYS A 36 1.53 -17.63 6.10
CA LYS A 36 0.27 -18.21 6.56
C LYS A 36 -0.92 -17.34 6.16
N ASN A 37 -0.85 -16.03 6.40
CA ASN A 37 -1.93 -15.12 6.06
C ASN A 37 -2.13 -15.00 4.53
N ALA A 38 -1.06 -14.94 3.74
CA ALA A 38 -1.13 -14.91 2.28
C ALA A 38 -1.78 -16.17 1.70
N TYR A 39 -1.31 -17.36 2.07
CA TYR A 39 -1.90 -18.61 1.59
C TYR A 39 -3.35 -18.81 2.06
N ARG A 40 -3.72 -18.29 3.23
CA ARG A 40 -5.12 -18.26 3.66
C ARG A 40 -5.99 -17.45 2.69
N GLU A 41 -5.51 -16.32 2.20
CA GLU A 41 -6.30 -15.51 1.26
C GLU A 41 -6.28 -16.11 -0.15
N LEU A 42 -5.13 -16.62 -0.63
CA LEU A 42 -5.05 -17.34 -1.91
C LEU A 42 -5.96 -18.57 -1.94
N SER A 43 -6.02 -19.34 -0.84
CA SER A 43 -6.94 -20.47 -0.71
C SER A 43 -8.42 -20.10 -0.61
N LYS A 44 -8.77 -18.81 -0.58
CA LYS A 44 -10.16 -18.34 -0.75
C LYS A 44 -10.43 -17.83 -2.16
N GLY A 45 -9.42 -17.86 -3.04
CA GLY A 45 -9.48 -17.23 -4.35
C GLY A 45 -9.27 -15.71 -4.33
N ASN A 46 -8.82 -15.15 -3.19
CA ASN A 46 -8.53 -13.72 -3.12
C ASN A 46 -7.17 -13.43 -3.75
N GLN A 47 -7.07 -12.27 -4.40
CA GLN A 47 -5.85 -11.79 -5.01
C GLN A 47 -4.90 -11.22 -3.95
N VAL A 48 -3.64 -11.67 -3.96
CA VAL A 48 -2.57 -11.15 -3.10
C VAL A 48 -1.56 -10.41 -3.96
N ILE A 49 -1.07 -9.28 -3.48
CA ILE A 49 -0.07 -8.45 -4.16
C ILE A 49 1.16 -8.23 -3.28
N ASP A 50 2.32 -8.06 -3.93
CA ASP A 50 3.52 -7.52 -3.30
C ASP A 50 3.56 -6.00 -3.57
N ILE A 51 3.41 -5.20 -2.50
CA ILE A 51 3.37 -3.74 -2.65
C ILE A 51 4.68 -3.16 -3.17
N VAL A 52 5.82 -3.77 -2.85
CA VAL A 52 7.13 -3.24 -3.29
C VAL A 52 7.31 -3.49 -4.78
N ALA A 53 7.03 -4.71 -5.23
CA ALA A 53 7.06 -5.04 -6.65
C ALA A 53 6.02 -4.24 -7.45
N THR A 54 4.83 -4.02 -6.88
CA THR A 54 3.78 -3.20 -7.50
C THR A 54 4.24 -1.74 -7.67
N MET A 55 4.82 -1.16 -6.63
CA MET A 55 5.35 0.21 -6.68
C MET A 55 6.54 0.36 -7.64
N GLN A 56 7.43 -0.65 -7.69
CA GLN A 56 8.55 -0.70 -8.64
C GLN A 56 8.07 -0.76 -10.08
N ASN A 57 7.10 -1.62 -10.37
CA ASN A 57 6.58 -1.81 -11.73
C ASN A 57 5.83 -0.57 -12.23
N ALA A 58 5.04 0.09 -11.38
CA ALA A 58 4.41 1.35 -11.73
C ALA A 58 5.44 2.46 -11.95
N GLY A 59 6.51 2.46 -11.16
CA GLY A 59 7.62 3.39 -11.25
C GLY A 59 7.25 4.82 -10.89
N VAL A 60 7.86 5.76 -11.60
CA VAL A 60 7.76 7.20 -11.34
C VAL A 60 7.29 7.96 -12.57
N ASP A 61 6.67 9.12 -12.37
CA ASP A 61 6.23 10.03 -13.45
C ASP A 61 7.40 10.87 -14.00
N HIS A 62 7.09 11.80 -14.91
CA HIS A 62 8.08 12.68 -15.55
C HIS A 62 8.70 13.72 -14.61
N LEU A 63 8.08 13.96 -13.44
CA LEU A 63 8.64 14.76 -12.34
C LEU A 63 9.32 13.86 -11.29
N GLU A 64 9.59 12.62 -11.68
CA GLU A 64 10.14 11.53 -10.88
C GLU A 64 9.27 11.10 -9.68
N ARG A 65 8.03 11.59 -9.54
CA ARG A 65 7.15 11.29 -8.39
C ARG A 65 6.59 9.87 -8.50
N PRO A 66 6.32 9.15 -7.39
CA PRO A 66 5.70 7.83 -7.47
C PRO A 66 4.36 7.90 -8.21
N LYS A 67 4.13 7.03 -9.20
CA LYS A 67 2.84 6.98 -9.90
C LYS A 67 1.70 6.42 -9.03
N LEU A 68 2.05 5.65 -8.00
CA LEU A 68 1.09 5.07 -7.07
C LEU A 68 1.26 5.67 -5.68
N ALA A 69 0.14 5.79 -4.96
CA ALA A 69 0.12 6.13 -3.55
C ALA A 69 -0.58 5.04 -2.75
N ILE A 70 -0.10 4.82 -1.53
CA ILE A 70 -0.72 3.90 -0.57
C ILE A 70 -0.83 4.57 0.79
N VAL A 71 -2.00 4.52 1.41
CA VAL A 71 -2.17 5.02 2.77
C VAL A 71 -3.30 4.28 3.46
N ARG A 72 -3.42 4.45 4.78
CA ARG A 72 -4.56 3.89 5.52
C ARG A 72 -5.89 4.39 5.00
N ALA A 73 -6.87 3.51 4.99
CA ALA A 73 -8.18 3.76 4.42
C ALA A 73 -9.06 4.75 5.22
N ASP A 74 -8.64 5.13 6.43
CA ASP A 74 -9.29 6.17 7.23
C ASP A 74 -8.65 7.56 7.07
N ALA A 75 -7.61 7.68 6.25
CA ALA A 75 -6.96 8.95 5.96
C ALA A 75 -7.78 9.79 4.96
N LYS A 76 -7.71 11.12 5.09
CA LYS A 76 -8.23 12.06 4.08
C LYS A 76 -7.17 12.46 3.06
N LEU A 77 -5.92 12.49 3.49
CA LEU A 77 -4.76 12.91 2.71
C LEU A 77 -3.65 11.87 2.84
N CYS A 78 -2.90 11.71 1.76
CA CYS A 78 -1.69 10.93 1.70
C CYS A 78 -0.49 11.85 1.53
N TRP A 79 0.49 11.72 2.41
CA TRP A 79 1.73 12.47 2.36
C TRP A 79 2.85 11.53 1.95
N PHE A 80 3.60 11.90 0.93
CA PHE A 80 4.81 11.18 0.52
C PHE A 80 6.05 12.03 0.73
N ARG A 81 7.11 11.39 1.21
CA ARG A 81 8.44 11.98 1.28
C ARG A 81 9.52 10.90 1.37
N TRP A 82 10.76 11.34 1.27
CA TRP A 82 11.94 10.54 1.58
C TRP A 82 12.39 10.81 3.02
N THR A 83 12.38 9.78 3.87
CA THR A 83 12.79 9.91 5.28
C THR A 83 14.09 9.17 5.56
N THR A 84 14.94 9.72 6.41
CA THR A 84 16.03 8.96 7.05
C THR A 84 15.47 8.22 8.26
N THR A 85 15.93 7.00 8.51
CA THR A 85 15.64 6.31 9.77
C THR A 85 16.84 6.42 10.69
N LYS A 86 16.62 6.64 12.00
CA LYS A 86 17.71 6.85 12.97
C LYS A 86 18.77 5.73 13.01
N ARG A 87 18.45 4.54 12.49
CA ARG A 87 19.33 3.36 12.48
C ARG A 87 20.15 3.19 11.20
N GLU A 88 19.83 3.92 10.14
CA GLU A 88 20.49 3.79 8.84
C GLU A 88 21.06 5.16 8.46
N ALA A 89 22.26 5.44 8.99
CA ALA A 89 22.96 6.70 8.74
C ALA A 89 23.16 6.90 7.23
N GLY A 90 22.41 7.84 6.65
CA GLY A 90 22.55 8.26 5.25
C GLY A 90 21.57 7.63 4.27
N PHE A 91 20.85 6.56 4.60
CA PHE A 91 19.92 5.92 3.67
C PHE A 91 18.50 6.46 3.85
N LYS A 92 17.98 7.07 2.78
CA LYS A 92 16.59 7.53 2.73
C LYS A 92 15.69 6.40 2.26
N LYS A 93 14.52 6.29 2.87
CA LYS A 93 13.44 5.40 2.45
C LYS A 93 12.22 6.22 2.05
N PRO A 94 11.51 5.82 0.99
CA PRO A 94 10.21 6.37 0.68
C PRO A 94 9.21 6.01 1.78
N ILE A 95 8.43 6.99 2.22
CA ILE A 95 7.37 6.80 3.20
C ILE A 95 6.09 7.47 2.72
N PHE A 96 4.99 6.73 2.79
CA PHE A 96 3.64 7.27 2.65
C PHE A 96 3.00 7.34 4.04
N SER A 97 2.31 8.43 4.36
CA SER A 97 1.70 8.63 5.67
C SER A 97 0.34 9.32 5.60
N SER A 98 -0.52 9.02 6.57
CA SER A 98 -1.80 9.71 6.75
C SER A 98 -1.67 11.08 7.43
N ASN A 99 -0.46 11.52 7.80
CA ASN A 99 -0.21 12.82 8.44
C ASN A 99 1.06 13.48 7.89
N SER A 100 1.12 14.81 7.97
CA SER A 100 2.27 15.63 7.57
C SER A 100 3.41 15.60 8.59
N ASP A 101 3.21 15.02 9.78
CA ASP A 101 4.20 14.97 10.85
C ASP A 101 5.56 14.45 10.36
N TRP A 102 6.66 14.99 10.90
CA TRP A 102 8.02 14.50 10.65
C TRP A 102 8.30 13.12 11.25
N HIS A 103 7.54 12.74 12.28
CA HIS A 103 7.69 11.46 12.98
C HIS A 103 6.33 10.73 13.09
N PRO A 104 5.71 10.38 11.96
CA PRO A 104 4.40 9.78 11.99
C PRO A 104 4.50 8.38 12.62
N ALA A 105 3.52 8.05 13.46
CA ALA A 105 3.47 6.76 14.13
C ALA A 105 3.57 5.61 13.11
N LYS A 106 4.31 4.54 13.42
CA LYS A 106 4.50 3.40 12.50
C LYS A 106 3.18 2.83 11.95
N SER A 107 2.13 2.82 12.77
CA SER A 107 0.80 2.36 12.40
C SER A 107 0.06 3.27 11.42
N ARG A 108 0.63 4.42 11.05
CA ARG A 108 0.07 5.41 10.11
C ARG A 108 0.91 5.53 8.83
N CYS A 109 1.89 4.64 8.66
CA CYS A 109 2.92 4.78 7.65
C CYS A 109 3.13 3.50 6.88
N VAL A 110 3.29 3.63 5.58
CA VAL A 110 3.83 2.59 4.72
C VAL A 110 5.24 3.01 4.35
N VAL A 111 6.25 2.29 4.86
CA VAL A 111 7.66 2.53 4.58
C VAL A 111 8.11 1.47 3.59
N LEU A 112 8.56 1.89 2.40
CA LEU A 112 9.06 0.96 1.39
C LEU A 112 10.60 0.87 1.45
N PRO A 113 11.21 -0.22 0.95
CA PRO A 113 12.66 -0.31 0.80
C PRO A 113 13.25 0.84 -0.02
N ARG A 114 14.53 1.18 0.21
CA ARG A 114 15.23 2.28 -0.49
C ARG A 114 15.16 2.15 -2.01
N ASN A 115 15.34 0.94 -2.52
CA ASN A 115 15.39 0.62 -3.94
C ASN A 115 14.00 0.42 -4.58
N THR A 116 12.93 0.92 -3.95
CA THR A 116 11.58 0.81 -4.52
C THR A 116 11.38 1.76 -5.69
N PHE A 117 12.02 2.92 -5.67
CA PHE A 117 11.98 3.89 -6.78
C PHE A 117 13.41 4.18 -7.24
N PRO A 118 13.62 4.45 -8.55
CA PRO A 118 14.92 4.90 -9.03
C PRO A 118 15.26 6.23 -8.37
N THR A 119 16.49 6.35 -7.85
CA THR A 119 17.04 7.59 -7.28
C THR A 119 18.27 7.96 -8.07
N ASP A 120 18.08 8.51 -9.26
CA ASP A 120 19.20 8.95 -10.11
C ASP A 120 19.83 10.24 -9.57
N ASN A 121 19.10 11.01 -8.76
CA ASN A 121 19.59 12.23 -8.10
C ASN A 121 19.30 12.25 -6.60
N ASP A 122 20.20 11.70 -5.77
CA ASP A 122 20.14 11.69 -4.29
C ASP A 122 20.02 13.12 -3.65
N GLN A 123 20.17 14.19 -4.45
CA GLN A 123 20.09 15.59 -4.01
C GLN A 123 18.76 16.30 -4.30
N GLN A 124 18.00 15.95 -5.35
CA GLN A 124 16.80 16.69 -5.74
C GLN A 124 15.58 16.35 -4.87
N TRP A 125 15.51 15.11 -4.41
CA TRP A 125 14.46 14.57 -3.53
C TRP A 125 14.37 15.16 -2.12
N ARG A 126 15.23 16.13 -1.77
CA ARG A 126 15.51 16.46 -0.37
C ARG A 126 14.48 17.37 0.29
N ARG A 127 13.51 17.96 -0.43
CA ARG A 127 12.67 19.01 0.16
C ARG A 127 11.18 18.95 -0.18
N GLU A 128 10.77 18.24 -1.22
CA GLU A 128 9.37 18.23 -1.62
C GLU A 128 8.59 17.16 -0.86
N VAL A 129 7.57 17.61 -0.14
CA VAL A 129 6.56 16.75 0.46
C VAL A 129 5.40 16.73 -0.52
N LEU A 130 5.13 15.57 -1.12
CA LEU A 130 4.00 15.40 -2.01
C LEU A 130 2.74 15.09 -1.20
N ARG A 131 1.60 15.55 -1.70
CA ARG A 131 0.29 15.35 -1.07
C ARG A 131 -0.71 14.88 -2.12
N ALA A 132 -1.49 13.85 -1.81
CA ALA A 132 -2.59 13.39 -2.65
C ALA A 132 -3.87 13.23 -1.81
N VAL A 133 -5.03 13.45 -2.44
CA VAL A 133 -6.33 13.16 -1.82
C VAL A 133 -6.54 11.66 -1.80
N VAL A 134 -7.10 11.17 -0.69
CA VAL A 134 -7.44 9.77 -0.54
C VAL A 134 -8.84 9.53 -1.10
N PRO A 135 -9.00 8.60 -2.06
CA PRO A 135 -10.31 8.20 -2.57
C PRO A 135 -11.27 7.79 -1.45
N SER A 136 -12.51 8.25 -1.51
CA SER A 136 -13.55 7.74 -0.60
C SER A 136 -13.96 6.34 -1.02
N ILE A 137 -14.21 5.47 -0.03
CA ILE A 137 -14.67 4.09 -0.27
C ILE A 137 -16.20 4.12 -0.41
N PRO A 138 -16.76 3.60 -1.52
CA PRO A 138 -18.20 3.49 -1.69
C PRO A 138 -18.85 2.69 -0.54
N PRO A 139 -20.05 3.08 -0.07
CA PRO A 139 -20.71 2.39 1.03
C PRO A 139 -20.89 0.88 0.82
N SER A 140 -21.11 0.44 -0.43
CA SER A 140 -21.24 -0.98 -0.80
C SER A 140 -19.96 -1.79 -0.66
N LEU A 141 -18.79 -1.14 -0.73
CA LEU A 141 -17.47 -1.77 -0.64
C LEU A 141 -16.82 -1.57 0.73
N ARG A 142 -17.51 -0.85 1.63
CA ARG A 142 -16.99 -0.54 2.96
C ARG A 142 -16.93 -1.81 3.81
N PRO A 143 -15.77 -2.18 4.37
CA PRO A 143 -15.67 -3.36 5.21
C PRO A 143 -16.39 -3.13 6.54
N GLY A 144 -16.92 -4.21 7.13
CA GLY A 144 -17.58 -4.14 8.44
C GLY A 144 -16.66 -3.83 9.62
N ALA A 145 -15.34 -3.94 9.47
CA ALA A 145 -14.37 -3.62 10.51
C ALA A 145 -13.86 -2.17 10.41
N LYS A 146 -13.07 -1.73 11.41
CA LYS A 146 -12.48 -0.38 11.43
C LYS A 146 -11.60 -0.13 10.20
N LEU A 147 -11.79 1.01 9.54
CA LEU A 147 -11.02 1.42 8.35
C LEU A 147 -9.51 1.53 8.60
N SER A 148 -9.09 1.78 9.84
CA SER A 148 -7.68 1.78 10.26
C SER A 148 -6.93 0.46 10.01
N ASN A 149 -7.66 -0.64 9.78
CA ASN A 149 -7.09 -1.96 9.50
C ASN A 149 -6.85 -2.19 8.00
N TYR A 150 -7.20 -1.22 7.15
CA TYR A 150 -7.14 -1.31 5.70
C TYR A 150 -6.30 -0.17 5.13
N HIS A 151 -5.88 -0.34 3.88
CA HIS A 151 -5.15 0.65 3.10
C HIS A 151 -5.85 0.85 1.78
N ILE A 152 -5.69 2.02 1.17
CA ILE A 152 -6.11 2.28 -0.20
C ILE A 152 -4.82 2.42 -1.02
N LEU A 153 -4.79 1.77 -2.18
CA LEU A 153 -3.77 1.92 -3.21
C LEU A 153 -4.46 2.51 -4.44
N TRP A 154 -3.87 3.52 -5.06
CA TRP A 154 -4.46 4.17 -6.24
C TRP A 154 -3.39 4.86 -7.09
N GLU A 155 -3.76 5.23 -8.31
CA GLU A 155 -2.91 6.04 -9.18
C GLU A 155 -2.84 7.48 -8.65
N ALA A 156 -1.68 7.84 -8.15
CA ALA A 156 -1.42 9.12 -7.52
C ALA A 156 -1.20 10.21 -8.58
N GLU A 157 -2.30 10.79 -9.04
CA GLU A 157 -2.21 12.11 -9.64
C GLU A 157 -2.10 13.14 -8.50
N TRP A 158 -0.88 13.50 -8.12
CA TRP A 158 -0.56 14.32 -6.95
C TRP A 158 -1.23 15.71 -6.93
N GLU A 159 -1.74 16.18 -8.07
CA GLU A 159 -2.39 17.48 -8.22
C GLU A 159 -3.89 17.37 -8.55
N THR A 160 -4.39 16.18 -8.86
CA THR A 160 -5.73 15.94 -9.40
C THR A 160 -6.43 14.81 -8.64
N ILE A 161 -7.61 14.41 -9.12
CA ILE A 161 -8.43 13.42 -8.44
C ILE A 161 -7.85 12.04 -8.74
N PRO A 162 -7.80 11.15 -7.74
CA PRO A 162 -7.30 9.80 -7.94
C PRO A 162 -8.14 8.98 -8.94
N VAL A 163 -7.49 7.99 -9.56
CA VAL A 163 -8.11 7.03 -10.49
C VAL A 163 -7.81 5.59 -10.01
N ASP A 164 -8.72 4.66 -10.31
CA ASP A 164 -8.62 3.22 -10.01
C ASP A 164 -8.25 2.83 -8.56
N PRO A 165 -8.96 3.33 -7.53
CA PRO A 165 -8.69 2.94 -6.15
C PRO A 165 -8.96 1.47 -5.85
N MET A 166 -8.06 0.89 -5.04
CA MET A 166 -8.14 -0.47 -4.52
C MET A 166 -8.08 -0.47 -3.00
N LEU A 167 -9.01 -1.20 -2.36
CA LEU A 167 -9.01 -1.44 -0.92
C LEU A 167 -8.19 -2.68 -0.61
N LEU A 168 -7.18 -2.49 0.24
CA LEU A 168 -6.22 -3.49 0.61
C LEU A 168 -6.28 -3.82 2.11
N LYS A 169 -5.92 -5.05 2.45
CA LYS A 169 -5.64 -5.44 3.84
C LYS A 169 -4.23 -6.00 3.96
N HIS A 170 -3.47 -5.49 4.92
CA HIS A 170 -2.10 -5.92 5.17
C HIS A 170 -2.07 -7.34 5.73
N LEU A 171 -1.24 -8.20 5.16
CA LEU A 171 -1.07 -9.60 5.59
C LEU A 171 0.22 -9.82 6.40
N GLY A 172 1.16 -8.88 6.28
CA GLY A 172 2.50 -8.94 6.88
C GLY A 172 3.58 -8.60 5.86
N LYS A 173 4.71 -8.03 6.32
CA LYS A 173 5.82 -7.58 5.45
C LYS A 173 5.30 -6.68 4.32
N ASN A 174 5.51 -7.05 3.06
CA ASN A 174 5.08 -6.30 1.87
C ASN A 174 3.79 -6.85 1.24
N LEU A 175 3.16 -7.85 1.86
CA LEU A 175 2.03 -8.55 1.28
C LEU A 175 0.70 -7.92 1.68
N TYR A 176 -0.16 -7.74 0.69
CA TYR A 176 -1.52 -7.23 0.85
C TYR A 176 -2.50 -8.11 0.10
N VAL A 177 -3.71 -8.28 0.64
CA VAL A 177 -4.84 -8.85 -0.09
C VAL A 177 -5.69 -7.73 -0.66
N VAL A 178 -6.13 -7.87 -1.91
CA VAL A 178 -7.11 -7.01 -2.56
C VAL A 178 -8.50 -7.42 -2.10
N LEU A 179 -9.26 -6.47 -1.56
CA LEU A 179 -10.63 -6.72 -1.09
C LEU A 179 -11.68 -6.15 -2.04
N ALA A 180 -11.37 -5.02 -2.67
CA ALA A 180 -12.23 -4.37 -3.64
C ALA A 180 -11.39 -3.45 -4.54
N ALA A 181 -11.88 -3.23 -5.75
CA ALA A 181 -11.45 -2.18 -6.65
C ALA A 181 -12.71 -1.44 -7.12
N TRP A 182 -12.62 -0.14 -7.35
CA TRP A 182 -13.74 0.63 -7.88
C TRP A 182 -13.27 1.80 -8.72
N ASP A 183 -14.15 2.26 -9.58
CA ASP A 183 -13.97 3.49 -10.33
C ASP A 183 -14.72 4.60 -9.62
N LEU A 184 -14.11 5.80 -9.55
CA LEU A 184 -14.81 6.96 -9.05
C LEU A 184 -15.71 7.52 -10.15
N THR A 185 -17.00 7.64 -9.84
CA THR A 185 -17.96 8.30 -10.73
C THR A 185 -17.61 9.79 -10.88
N PRO A 186 -18.00 10.45 -12.00
CA PRO A 186 -17.77 11.88 -12.18
C PRO A 186 -18.30 12.75 -11.01
N LEU A 187 -19.38 12.30 -10.36
CA LEU A 187 -19.95 12.97 -9.18
C LEU A 187 -19.03 12.84 -7.96
N GLU A 188 -18.55 11.62 -7.65
CA GLU A 188 -17.61 11.41 -6.54
C GLU A 188 -16.30 12.15 -6.77
N GLN A 189 -15.83 12.16 -8.01
CA GLN A 189 -14.69 12.95 -8.43
C GLN A 189 -14.90 14.45 -8.16
N ALA A 190 -16.06 15.00 -8.52
CA ALA A 190 -16.38 16.41 -8.26
C ALA A 190 -16.40 16.74 -6.76
N VAL A 191 -16.97 15.86 -5.91
CA VAL A 191 -16.98 16.03 -4.46
C VAL A 191 -15.56 16.03 -3.86
N LEU A 192 -14.66 15.21 -4.40
CA LEU A 192 -13.27 15.16 -3.95
C LEU A 192 -12.46 16.41 -4.34
N ARG A 193 -12.82 17.13 -5.42
CA ARG A 193 -12.15 18.40 -5.81
C ARG A 193 -12.29 19.48 -4.76
N ASP A 194 -13.46 19.60 -4.15
CA ASP A 194 -13.73 20.61 -3.11
C ASP A 194 -12.96 20.36 -1.81
N SER A 195 -12.33 19.18 -1.66
CA SER A 195 -11.60 18.77 -0.46
C SER A 195 -10.07 18.97 -0.54
N GLN A 196 -9.55 19.53 -1.63
CA GLN A 196 -8.11 19.75 -1.89
C GLN A 196 -7.52 21.00 -1.20
#